data_AF-A0A7C3NFA1-F1
#
_entry.id   AF-A0A7C3NFA1-F1
#
_cell.length_a   1.000
_cell.length_b   1.000
_cell.length_c   1.000
_cell.angle_alpha   90.00
_cell.angle_beta   90.00
_cell.angle_gamma   90.00
#
_symmetry.space_group_name_H-M   'P 1'
#
loop_
_entity.id
_entity.type
_entity.pdbx_description
1 polymer ?
#
loop_
_entity_poly.entity_id
_entity_poly.type
_entity_poly.pdbx_seq_one_letter_code
_entity_poly.pdbx_strand_id
1 'polypeptide(L)' 'MMYDVYRCTKCGSFCAARAASKSYTCVSCGCRHKCARDRAIFKDVDSGKITHVIANLKIAEKGKKIAL' A
#
# COMPACT_ATOMS: atom_id res chain seq x y z
N MET A 1 -4.79 15.89 -2.52
CA MET A 1 -4.92 14.81 -3.55
C MET A 1 -5.06 13.49 -2.82
N MET A 2 -6.02 12.65 -3.20
CA MET A 2 -6.29 11.37 -2.52
C MET A 2 -5.50 10.22 -3.14
N TYR A 3 -5.14 9.23 -2.31
CA TYR A 3 -4.45 8.02 -2.73
C TYR A 3 -5.07 6.78 -2.09
N ASP A 4 -4.96 5.67 -2.81
CA ASP A 4 -5.27 4.34 -2.32
C ASP A 4 -3.97 3.63 -1.94
N VAL A 5 -4.02 2.87 -0.85
CA VAL A 5 -2.89 2.08 -0.36
C VAL A 5 -3.14 0.61 -0.66
N TYR A 6 -2.19 0.00 -1.37
CA TYR A 6 -2.22 -1.41 -1.78
C TYR A 6 -1.09 -2.19 -1.12
N ARG A 7 -1.29 -3.49 -1.00
CA ARG A 7 -0.21 -4.43 -0.68
C ARG A 7 0.25 -5.11 -1.94
N CYS A 8 1.52 -5.01 -2.27
CA CYS A 8 2.10 -5.74 -3.39
C CYS A 8 1.96 -7.24 -3.15
N THR A 9 1.33 -7.95 -4.09
CA THR A 9 1.12 -9.40 -4.02
C THR A 9 2.41 -10.20 -4.22
N LYS A 10 3.44 -9.59 -4.84
CA LYS A 10 4.74 -10.25 -5.09
C LYS A 10 5.69 -10.19 -3.89
N CYS A 11 5.93 -8.99 -3.34
CA CYS A 11 6.91 -8.79 -2.27
C CYS A 11 6.29 -8.40 -0.92
N GLY A 12 4.98 -8.26 -0.83
CA GLY A 12 4.26 -7.91 0.39
C GLY A 12 4.39 -6.44 0.82
N SER A 13 5.17 -5.62 0.11
CA SER A 13 5.39 -4.22 0.47
C SER A 13 4.15 -3.35 0.26
N PHE A 14 3.95 -2.37 1.13
CA PHE A 14 2.87 -1.38 1.00
C PHE A 14 3.24 -0.30 -0.01
N CYS A 15 2.34 -0.03 -0.95
CA CYS A 15 2.52 0.95 -2.01
C CYS A 15 1.29 1.85 -2.08
N ALA A 16 1.49 3.15 -2.34
CA ALA A 16 0.39 4.08 -2.60
C ALA A 16 0.29 4.40 -4.08
N ALA A 17 -0.94 4.57 -4.56
CA ALA A 17 -1.23 5.06 -5.90
C ALA A 17 -2.34 6.11 -5.83
N ARG A 18 -2.34 7.08 -6.75
CA ARG A 18 -3.38 8.11 -6.77
C ARG A 18 -4.75 7.46 -6.88
N ALA A 19 -5.74 7.98 -6.16
CA ALA A 19 -7.12 7.51 -6.24
C ALA A 19 -7.57 7.52 -7.71
N ALA A 20 -8.32 6.50 -8.11
CA ALA A 20 -8.74 6.22 -9.49
C ALA A 20 -7.62 5.82 -10.49
N SER A 21 -6.38 5.59 -10.04
CA SER A 21 -5.34 5.02 -10.91
C SER A 21 -5.70 3.60 -11.35
N LYS A 22 -5.50 3.27 -12.64
CA LYS A 22 -5.75 1.92 -13.19
C LYS A 22 -4.63 0.91 -12.85
N SER A 23 -3.43 1.41 -12.59
CA SER A 23 -2.25 0.59 -12.27
C SER A 23 -1.31 1.33 -11.33
N TYR A 24 -0.54 0.59 -10.54
CA TYR A 24 0.54 1.11 -9.72
C TYR A 24 1.80 0.27 -9.90
N THR A 25 2.96 0.87 -9.64
CA THR A 25 4.24 0.16 -9.66
C THR A 25 4.74 0.03 -8.23
N CYS A 26 5.09 -1.19 -7.84
CA CYS A 26 5.69 -1.44 -6.54
C CYS A 26 7.12 -0.88 -6.54
N VAL A 27 7.39 0.09 -5.67
CA VAL A 27 8.72 0.69 -5.53
C VAL A 27 9.76 -0.26 -4.96
N SER A 28 9.34 -1.34 -4.30
CA SER A 28 10.25 -2.31 -3.67
C SER A 28 10.70 -3.42 -4.61
N CYS A 29 9.81 -3.98 -5.42
CA CYS A 29 10.16 -5.08 -6.35
C CYS A 29 10.10 -4.70 -7.84
N GLY A 30 9.72 -3.46 -8.16
CA GLY A 30 9.60 -2.96 -9.53
C GLY A 30 8.40 -3.50 -10.31
N CYS A 31 7.64 -4.46 -9.77
CA CYS A 31 6.51 -5.03 -10.49
C CYS A 31 5.35 -4.06 -10.64
N ARG A 32 4.72 -4.09 -11.81
CA ARG A 32 3.53 -3.30 -12.12
C ARG A 32 2.27 -4.13 -11.87
N HIS A 33 1.34 -3.54 -11.13
CA HIS A 33 0.10 -4.14 -10.69
C HIS A 33 -1.11 -3.38 -11.25
N LYS A 34 -2.23 -4.09 -11.45
CA LYS A 34 -3.51 -3.47 -11.84
C LYS A 34 -4.35 -3.23 -10.58
N CYS A 35 -4.74 -1.98 -10.33
CA CYS A 35 -5.52 -1.62 -9.13
C CYS A 35 -6.86 -2.36 -9.04
N ALA A 36 -7.47 -2.71 -10.18
CA ALA A 36 -8.72 -3.48 -10.21
C ALA A 36 -8.57 -4.94 -9.73
N ARG A 37 -7.35 -5.50 -9.79
CA ARG A 37 -7.06 -6.87 -9.34
C ARG A 37 -6.60 -6.92 -7.89
N ASP A 38 -5.92 -5.87 -7.43
CA ASP A 38 -5.34 -5.82 -6.09
C ASP A 38 -6.29 -5.10 -5.14
N ARG A 39 -6.58 -5.71 -3.98
CA ARG A 39 -7.47 -5.11 -2.98
C ARG A 39 -6.76 -3.96 -2.27
N ALA A 40 -7.27 -2.75 -2.43
CA ALA A 40 -6.84 -1.60 -1.63
C ALA A 40 -7.12 -1.87 -0.14
N ILE A 41 -6.12 -1.66 0.70
CA ILE A 41 -6.23 -1.76 2.17
C ILE A 41 -6.91 -0.50 2.72
N PHE A 42 -6.47 0.66 2.21
CA PHE A 42 -7.08 1.95 2.50
C PHE A 42 -7.40 2.63 1.18
N LYS A 43 -8.54 3.32 1.14
CA LYS A 43 -8.99 4.13 0.02
C LYS A 43 -9.06 5.59 0.44
N ASP A 44 -8.91 6.48 -0.53
CA ASP A 44 -9.16 7.91 -0.36
C ASP A 44 -8.33 8.58 0.77
N VAL A 45 -7.10 8.09 0.98
CA VAL A 45 -6.18 8.63 1.98
C VAL A 45 -5.65 9.98 1.50
N ASP A 46 -5.71 10.99 2.35
CA ASP A 46 -5.14 12.30 2.02
C ASP A 46 -3.61 12.23 1.89
N SER A 47 -3.07 12.90 0.87
CA SER A 47 -1.62 12.95 0.58
C SER A 47 -0.74 13.24 1.79
N GLY A 48 -1.17 14.11 2.71
CA GLY A 48 -0.40 14.44 3.91
C GLY A 48 -0.30 13.30 4.92
N LYS A 49 -1.21 12.32 4.83
CA LYS A 49 -1.30 11.17 5.75
C LYS A 49 -0.76 9.86 5.16
N ILE A 50 -0.48 9.77 3.85
CA ILE A 50 -0.02 8.53 3.20
C ILE A 50 1.22 7.96 3.88
N THR A 51 2.20 8.80 4.16
CA THR A 51 3.48 8.39 4.74
C THR A 51 3.28 7.80 6.13
N HIS A 52 2.47 8.47 6.96
CA HIS A 52 2.10 7.99 8.29
C HIS A 52 1.32 6.66 8.23
N VAL A 53 0.35 6.54 7.32
CA VAL A 53 -0.43 5.30 7.15
C VAL A 53 0.47 4.13 6.74
N ILE A 54 1.36 4.33 5.77
CA ILE A 54 2.30 3.30 5.32
C ILE A 54 3.29 2.93 6.44
N ALA A 55 3.78 3.91 7.20
CA ALA A 55 4.68 3.65 8.33
C ALA A 55 3.97 2.81 9.41
N ASN A 56 2.75 3.19 9.79
CA ASN A 56 1.94 2.43 10.77
C ASN A 56 1.65 1.01 10.28
N LEU A 57 1.37 0.82 8.99
CA LEU A 57 1.18 -0.52 8.42
C LEU A 57 2.43 -1.39 8.52
N LYS A 58 3.61 -0.83 8.24
CA LYS A 58 4.89 -1.54 8.39
C LYS A 58 5.17 -1.91 9.85
N ILE A 59 4.85 -1.03 10.79
CA ILE A 59 5.00 -1.28 12.23
C ILE A 59 4.01 -2.36 12.68
N ALA A 60 2.75 -2.29 12.25
CA ALA A 60 1.73 -3.28 12.59
C ALA A 60 2.08 -4.68 12.08
N GLU A 61 2.67 -4.82 10.88
CA GLU A 61 3.17 -6.11 10.40
C GLU A 61 4.37 -6.63 11.18
N LYS A 62 5.28 -5.75 11.62
CA LYS A 62 6.37 -6.14 12.50
C LYS A 62 5.87 -6.53 13.90
N GLY A 63 4.89 -5.81 14.45
CA GLY A 63 4.28 -6.09 15.74
C GLY A 63 3.50 -7.40 15.76
N LYS A 64 2.86 -7.79 14.64
CA LYS A 64 2.23 -9.10 14.48
C LYS A 64 3.20 -10.29 14.51
N LYS A 65 4.52 -10.06 14.42
CA LYS A 65 5.52 -11.13 14.59
C LYS A 65 5.80 -11.48 16.06
N ILE A 66 5.18 -10.80 17.03
CA ILE A 66 5.29 -11.11 18.46
C ILE A 66 4.00 -11.78 18.91
N ALA A 67 3.77 -13.01 18.44
CA ALA A 67 2.77 -13.95 18.97
C ALA A 67 3.03 -15.32 18.35
N LEU A 68 4.17 -15.93 18.70
CA LEU A 68 4.49 -17.35 18.61
C LEU A 68 5.70 -17.64 19.50
#